data_AF-A0A435ZT57-F1
#
_entry.id   AF-A0A435ZT57-F1
#
_cell.length_a   1.000
_cell.length_b   1.000
_cell.length_c   1.000
_cell.angle_alpha   90.00
_cell.angle_beta   90.00
_cell.angle_gamma   90.00
#
_symmetry.space_group_name_H-M   'P 1'
#
loop_
_entity.id
_entity.type
_entity.pdbx_description
1 polymer ?
#
loop_
_entity_poly.entity_id
_entity_poly.type
_entity_poly.pdbx_seq_one_letter_code
_entity_poly.pdbx_strand_id
1 'polypeptide(L)'
;ILNGSYDIGFTMDLALKDLGFALAMGREFRLPLQLAPLVSEIFQMGKQEYGGSAWSTQIVKLLEDAVDTDLRAPGFPAKLEL
;
A
#
# COMPACT_ATOMS: atom_id res chain seq x y z
N ILE A 1 10.18 -2.90 2.75
CA ILE A 1 9.40 -3.89 3.56
C ILE A 1 10.34 -4.71 4.44
N LEU A 2 11.13 -5.67 3.91
CA LEU A 2 11.93 -6.59 4.73
C LEU A 2 13.09 -5.93 5.52
N ASN A 3 13.43 -4.69 5.16
CA ASN A 3 14.37 -3.81 5.88
C ASN A 3 13.69 -2.93 6.95
N GLY A 4 12.36 -2.91 7.04
CA GLY A 4 11.57 -2.06 7.94
C GLY A 4 11.42 -0.58 7.55
N SER A 5 12.07 -0.11 6.47
CA SER A 5 12.01 1.30 6.06
C SER A 5 10.63 1.70 5.51
N TYR A 6 10.04 0.83 4.69
CA TYR A 6 8.85 1.08 3.86
C TYR A 6 8.94 2.31 2.92
N ASP A 7 10.02 3.07 2.98
CA ASP A 7 10.24 4.25 2.16
C ASP A 7 10.51 3.84 0.71
N ILE A 8 9.59 4.22 -0.16
CA ILE A 8 9.72 4.15 -1.61
C ILE A 8 9.42 5.50 -2.27
N GLY A 9 9.31 6.59 -1.47
CA GLY A 9 8.93 7.91 -1.97
C GLY A 9 7.50 8.02 -2.52
N PHE A 10 6.59 7.14 -2.10
CA PHE A 10 5.20 7.11 -2.58
C PHE A 10 4.22 6.90 -1.43
N THR A 11 3.27 7.82 -1.25
CA THR A 11 2.41 7.85 -0.06
C THR A 11 1.10 7.09 -0.24
N MET A 12 0.42 6.79 0.87
CA MET A 12 -0.94 6.23 0.89
C MET A 12 -1.92 7.11 0.11
N ASP A 13 -1.84 8.44 0.26
CA ASP A 13 -2.68 9.37 -0.49
C ASP A 13 -2.45 9.29 -2.00
N LEU A 14 -1.19 9.17 -2.45
CA LEU A 14 -0.89 9.01 -3.87
C LEU A 14 -1.40 7.66 -4.41
N ALA A 15 -1.23 6.58 -3.62
CA ALA A 15 -1.73 5.26 -3.97
C ALA A 15 -3.27 5.24 -4.11
N LEU A 16 -3.98 5.83 -3.15
CA LEU A 16 -5.44 5.94 -3.19
C LEU A 16 -5.93 6.83 -4.33
N LYS A 17 -5.20 7.91 -4.67
CA LYS A 17 -5.49 8.75 -5.83
C LYS A 17 -5.41 7.94 -7.13
N ASP A 18 -4.35 7.15 -7.33
CA ASP A 18 -4.18 6.32 -8.53
C ASP A 18 -5.20 5.15 -8.58
N LEU A 19 -5.49 4.50 -7.45
CA LEU A 19 -6.54 3.47 -7.37
C LEU A 19 -7.92 4.05 -7.68
N GLY A 20 -8.22 5.26 -7.19
CA GLY A 20 -9.44 5.98 -7.51
C GLY A 20 -9.58 6.23 -9.02
N PHE A 21 -8.49 6.64 -9.67
CA PHE A 21 -8.44 6.81 -11.12
C PHE A 21 -8.69 5.48 -11.88
N ALA A 22 -8.01 4.40 -11.48
CA ALA A 22 -8.19 3.08 -12.09
C ALA A 22 -9.63 2.54 -11.94
N LEU A 23 -10.23 2.69 -10.75
CA LEU A 23 -11.62 2.28 -10.50
C LEU A 23 -12.63 3.12 -11.30
N ALA A 24 -12.37 4.42 -11.48
CA ALA A 24 -13.21 5.28 -12.31
C ALA A 24 -13.20 4.82 -13.77
N MET A 25 -12.02 4.58 -14.34
CA MET A 25 -11.91 4.02 -15.70
C MET A 25 -12.58 2.65 -15.81
N GLY A 26 -12.40 1.78 -14.81
CA GLY A 26 -13.06 0.47 -14.78
C GLY A 26 -14.58 0.57 -14.86
N ARG A 27 -15.19 1.53 -14.15
CA ARG A 27 -16.64 1.80 -14.25
C ARG A 27 -17.03 2.34 -15.63
N GLU A 28 -16.27 3.30 -16.15
CA GLU A 28 -16.54 3.93 -17.46
C GLU A 28 -16.54 2.91 -18.60
N PHE A 29 -15.52 2.04 -18.64
CA PHE A 29 -15.35 1.02 -19.67
C PHE A 29 -16.02 -0.32 -19.34
N ARG A 30 -16.79 -0.40 -18.24
CA ARG A 30 -17.50 -1.61 -17.78
C ARG A 30 -16.58 -2.82 -17.62
N LEU A 31 -15.36 -2.59 -17.12
CA LEU A 31 -14.36 -3.63 -16.88
C LEU A 31 -14.58 -4.32 -15.52
N PRO A 32 -14.51 -5.65 -15.43
CA PRO A 32 -14.70 -6.39 -14.20
C PRO A 32 -13.41 -6.43 -13.35
N LEU A 33 -13.00 -5.29 -12.80
CA LEU A 33 -11.79 -5.15 -11.98
C LEU A 33 -11.95 -5.74 -10.56
N GLN A 34 -12.29 -7.01 -10.41
CA GLN A 34 -12.72 -7.60 -9.13
C GLN A 34 -11.75 -7.39 -7.95
N LEU A 35 -10.44 -7.39 -8.21
CA LEU A 35 -9.43 -7.20 -7.16
C LEU A 35 -9.19 -5.72 -6.80
N ALA A 36 -9.43 -4.78 -7.73
CA ALA A 36 -9.08 -3.39 -7.51
C ALA A 36 -9.88 -2.72 -6.37
N PRO A 37 -11.20 -2.98 -6.19
CA PRO A 37 -11.95 -2.51 -5.03
C PRO A 37 -11.37 -3.03 -3.71
N LEU A 38 -11.02 -4.32 -3.65
CA LEU A 38 -10.45 -4.92 -2.44
C LEU A 38 -9.08 -4.30 -2.11
N VAL A 39 -8.22 -4.11 -3.11
CA VAL A 39 -6.95 -3.40 -2.93
C VAL A 39 -7.21 -1.97 -2.42
N SER A 40 -8.15 -1.24 -3.02
CA SER A 40 -8.49 0.11 -2.56
C SER A 40 -9.01 0.15 -1.13
N GLU A 41 -9.80 -0.84 -0.73
CA GLU A 41 -10.31 -0.96 0.65
C GLU A 41 -9.17 -1.18 1.64
N ILE A 42 -8.26 -2.12 1.34
CA ILE A 42 -7.07 -2.38 2.16
C ILE A 42 -6.23 -1.10 2.31
N PHE A 43 -5.99 -0.37 1.21
CA PHE A 43 -5.29 0.92 1.25
C PHE A 43 -6.03 2.00 2.05
N GLN A 44 -7.37 1.99 2.07
CA GLN A 44 -8.14 2.88 2.94
C GLN A 44 -7.95 2.52 4.41
N MET A 45 -7.92 1.23 4.78
CA MET A 45 -7.59 0.79 6.14
C MET A 45 -6.18 1.25 6.53
N GLY A 46 -5.20 1.08 5.64
CA GLY A 46 -3.82 1.54 5.87
C GLY A 46 -3.73 3.06 6.08
N LYS A 47 -4.50 3.84 5.32
CA LYS A 47 -4.60 5.30 5.53
C LYS A 47 -5.26 5.66 6.85
N GLN A 48 -6.29 4.92 7.28
CA GLN A 48 -6.96 5.15 8.57
C GLN A 48 -6.02 4.89 9.75
N GLU A 49 -5.21 3.83 9.66
CA GLU A 49 -4.28 3.44 10.72
C GLU A 49 -3.02 4.31 10.77
N TYR A 50 -2.37 4.55 9.62
CA TYR A 50 -1.04 5.17 9.56
C TYR A 50 -1.04 6.61 9.02
N GLY A 51 -2.16 7.08 8.47
CA GLY A 51 -2.29 8.40 7.87
C GLY A 51 -1.97 8.46 6.37
N GLY A 52 -2.40 9.54 5.73
CA GLY A 52 -2.27 9.71 4.27
C GLY A 52 -0.84 9.99 3.78
N SER A 53 0.00 10.60 4.63
CA SER A 53 1.41 10.87 4.35
C SER A 53 2.33 9.66 4.60
N ALA A 54 1.81 8.58 5.18
CA ALA A 54 2.55 7.34 5.35
C ALA A 54 2.95 6.74 4.00
N TRP A 55 4.07 5.99 3.98
CA TRP A 55 4.50 5.30 2.77
C TRP A 55 3.53 4.18 2.40
N SER A 56 3.18 4.09 1.13
CA SER A 56 2.21 3.11 0.63
C SER A 56 2.62 1.66 0.92
N THR A 57 3.92 1.36 1.02
CA THR A 57 4.39 0.00 1.34
C THR A 57 4.24 -0.36 2.82
N GLN A 58 3.89 0.58 3.70
CA GLN A 58 3.43 0.26 5.05
C GLN A 58 2.09 -0.50 5.04
N ILE A 59 1.47 -0.72 3.88
CA ILE A 59 0.29 -1.57 3.80
C ILE A 59 0.52 -2.98 4.36
N VAL A 60 1.74 -3.50 4.23
CA VAL A 60 2.12 -4.80 4.83
C VAL A 60 2.16 -4.74 6.36
N LYS A 61 2.34 -3.54 6.94
CA LYS A 61 2.34 -3.33 8.38
C LYS A 61 0.98 -3.63 9.01
N LEU A 62 -0.12 -3.51 8.25
CA LEU A 62 -1.44 -3.97 8.73
C LEU A 62 -1.40 -5.46 9.09
N LEU A 63 -0.71 -6.27 8.30
CA LEU A 63 -0.55 -7.70 8.58
C LEU A 63 0.38 -7.91 9.78
N GLU A 64 1.50 -7.20 9.83
CA GLU A 64 2.45 -7.26 10.95
C GLU A 64 1.79 -6.94 12.28
N ASP A 65 0.97 -5.88 12.32
CA ASP A 65 0.24 -5.43 13.50
C ASP A 65 -0.90 -6.40 13.86
N ALA A 66 -1.57 -6.99 12.88
CA ALA A 66 -2.64 -7.98 13.11
C ALA A 66 -2.12 -9.30 13.68
N VAL A 67 -0.86 -9.67 13.39
CA VAL A 67 -0.26 -10.93 13.87
C VAL A 67 0.86 -10.73 14.91
N ASP A 68 1.08 -9.49 15.36
CA ASP A 68 2.15 -9.10 16.28
C ASP A 68 3.52 -9.68 15.89
N THR A 69 3.87 -9.55 14.60
CA THR A 69 5.13 -10.10 14.07
C THR A 69 5.70 -9.20 12.98
N ASP A 70 6.93 -8.72 13.20
CA ASP A 70 7.72 -8.00 12.22
C ASP A 70 8.18 -8.91 11.06
N LEU A 71 7.81 -8.56 9.83
CA LEU A 71 8.27 -9.21 8.60
C LEU A 71 9.61 -8.57 8.16
N ARG A 72 10.70 -9.03 8.79
CA ARG A 72 12.07 -8.57 8.50
C ARG A 72 12.96 -9.73 8.12
N ALA A 73 13.95 -9.47 7.29
CA ALA A 73 14.98 -10.43 6.93
C ALA A 73 16.34 -9.73 6.72
N PRO A 74 17.46 -10.38 7.05
CA PRO A 74 18.78 -9.85 6.75
C PRO A 74 19.02 -9.78 5.24
N GLY A 75 19.91 -8.87 4.81
CA GLY A 75 20.31 -8.73 3.40
C GLY A 75 19.46 -7.80 2.54
N PHE A 76 18.47 -7.10 3.12
CA PHE A 76 17.64 -6.12 2.40
C PHE A 76 18.08 -4.68 2.69
N PRO A 77 18.52 -3.90 1.69
CA PRO A 77 19.05 -2.54 1.89
C PRO A 77 17.93 -1.54 2.21
N ALA A 78 18.22 -0.50 3.00
CA ALA A 78 17.26 0.52 3.42
C ALA A 78 16.66 1.35 2.26
N LYS A 79 17.42 1.50 1.17
CA LYS A 79 17.03 2.14 -0.08
C LYS A 79 17.46 1.26 -1.26
N LEU A 80 16.69 1.29 -2.34
CA LEU A 80 17.12 0.68 -3.60
C LEU A 80 18.20 1.57 -4.22
N GLU A 81 19.35 0.99 -4.53
CA GLU A 81 20.37 1.67 -5.32
C GLU A 81 19.89 1.76 -6.78
N LEU A 82 20.14 2.91 -7.41
CA LEU A 82 19.83 3.16 -8.83
C LEU A 82 20.94 2.62 -9.73
#